data_AF-A0A402C3W6-F1
#
_entry.id   AF-A0A402C3W6-F1
#
_cell.length_a   1.000
_cell.length_b   1.000
_cell.length_c   1.000
_cell.angle_alpha   90.00
_cell.angle_beta   90.00
_cell.angle_gamma   90.00
#
_symmetry.space_group_name_H-M   'P 1'
#
loop_
_entity.id
_entity.type
_entity.pdbx_description
1 polymer ?
#
loop_
_entity_poly.entity_id
_entity_poly.type
_entity_poly.pdbx_seq_one_letter_code
_entity_poly.pdbx_strand_id
1 'polypeptide(L)' 'MGLFSFIVTLPLQPVKGVISLAELIQRQVEQELHDPARARRALEELEEARERGEITEEEEMQAQQAILDQMTGGGGAIP' A
#
# COMPACT_ATOMS: atom_id res chain seq x y z
N MET A 1 5.11 -1.25 -42.26
CA MET A 1 5.91 -0.26 -41.49
C MET A 1 6.31 -0.75 -40.08
N GLY A 2 6.33 -2.06 -39.78
CA GLY A 2 6.58 -2.57 -38.42
C GLY A 2 8.05 -2.87 -38.08
N LEU A 3 8.83 -3.37 -39.05
CA LEU A 3 10.20 -3.83 -38.80
C LEU A 3 11.21 -2.69 -38.64
N PHE A 4 11.12 -1.65 -39.48
CA PHE A 4 12.00 -0.47 -39.35
C PHE A 4 11.77 0.28 -38.03
N SER A 5 10.50 0.44 -37.62
CA SER A 5 10.15 1.05 -36.33
C SER A 5 10.68 0.22 -35.15
N PHE A 6 10.64 -1.11 -35.24
CA PHE A 6 11.20 -2.00 -34.23
C PHE A 6 12.71 -1.81 -34.04
N ILE A 7 13.48 -1.69 -35.13
CA ILE A 7 14.94 -1.47 -35.05
C ILE A 7 15.27 -0.09 -34.45
N VAL A 8 14.52 0.95 -34.82
CA VAL A 8 14.72 2.30 -34.29
C VAL A 8 14.34 2.41 -32.81
N THR A 9 13.35 1.64 -32.37
CA THR A 9 12.90 1.65 -30.97
C THR A 9 13.56 0.58 -30.10
N LEU A 10 14.30 -0.35 -30.69
CA LEU A 10 15.09 -1.38 -30.00
C LEU A 10 15.99 -0.80 -28.89
N PRO A 11 16.76 0.30 -29.09
CA PRO A 11 17.56 0.89 -28.02
C PRO A 11 16.72 1.50 -26.87
N LEU A 12 15.43 1.80 -27.09
CA LEU A 12 14.51 2.33 -26.07
C LEU A 12 13.76 1.23 -25.31
N GLN A 13 13.90 -0.04 -25.69
CA GLN A 13 13.26 -1.16 -24.98
C GLN A 13 13.65 -1.29 -23.50
N PRO A 14 14.91 -1.03 -23.08
CA PRO A 14 15.27 -1.06 -21.66
C PRO A 14 14.47 -0.06 -20.82
N VAL A 15 14.24 1.15 -21.32
CA VAL A 15 13.44 2.18 -20.63
C VAL A 15 11.99 1.72 -20.46
N LYS A 16 11.41 1.10 -21.50
CA LYS A 16 10.07 0.51 -21.42
C LYS A 16 10.01 -0.60 -20.36
N GLY A 17 11.07 -1.41 -20.24
CA GLY A 17 11.18 -2.43 -19.20
C GLY A 17 11.13 -1.85 -17.78
N VAL A 18 11.83 -0.73 -17.53
CA VAL A 18 11.78 -0.04 -16.24
C VAL A 18 10.38 0.51 -15.95
N ILE A 19 9.73 1.12 -16.94
CA ILE A 19 8.36 1.64 -16.80
C ILE A 19 7.39 0.50 -16.44
N SER A 20 7.44 -0.62 -17.18
CA SER A 20 6.59 -1.78 -16.89
C SER A 20 6.84 -2.39 -15.51
N LEU A 21 8.08 -2.37 -15.02
CA LEU A 21 8.41 -2.80 -13.66
C LEU A 21 7.84 -1.83 -12.62
N ALA A 22 7.97 -0.52 -12.83
CA ALA A 22 7.39 0.49 -11.95
C ALA A 22 5.87 0.34 -11.85
N GLU A 23 5.18 0.12 -12.98
CA GLU A 23 3.74 -0.15 -12.99
C GLU A 23 3.38 -1.45 -12.24
N LEU A 24 4.21 -2.49 -12.34
CA LEU A 24 4.01 -3.73 -11.59
C LEU A 24 4.13 -3.49 -10.08
N ILE A 25 5.17 -2.79 -9.65
CA ILE A 25 5.38 -2.43 -8.25
C ILE A 25 4.21 -1.57 -7.75
N GLN A 26 3.79 -0.57 -8.53
CA GLN A 26 2.64 0.27 -8.18
C GLN A 26 1.37 -0.56 -7.97
N ARG A 27 1.06 -1.49 -8.88
CA ARG A 27 -0.10 -2.38 -8.73
C ARG A 27 -0.01 -3.25 -7.48
N GLN A 28 1.18 -3.75 -7.15
CA GLN A 28 1.38 -4.56 -5.95
C GLN A 28 1.19 -3.73 -4.68
N VAL A 29 1.75 -2.52 -4.64
CA VAL A 29 1.60 -1.58 -3.52
C VAL A 29 0.14 -1.20 -3.33
N GLU A 30 -0.58 -0.90 -4.41
CA GLU A 30 -2.01 -0.59 -4.35
C GLU A 30 -2.82 -1.74 -3.73
N GLN A 31 -2.54 -2.98 -4.14
CA GLN A 31 -3.19 -4.17 -3.59
C GLN A 31 -2.87 -4.38 -2.11
N GLU A 32 -1.60 -4.18 -1.72
CA GLU A 32 -1.16 -4.38 -0.34
C GLU A 32 -1.65 -3.27 0.61
N LEU A 33 -1.74 -2.03 0.12
CA LEU A 33 -2.29 -0.90 0.87
C LEU A 33 -3.81 -1.01 1.06
N HIS A 34 -4.52 -1.62 0.10
CA HIS A 34 -5.96 -1.85 0.19
C HIS A 34 -6.33 -3.22 0.76
N ASP A 35 -5.38 -4.01 1.26
CA ASP A 35 -5.65 -5.35 1.79
C ASP A 35 -6.29 -5.25 3.20
N PRO A 36 -7.57 -5.64 3.37
CA PRO A 36 -8.22 -5.64 4.67
C PRO A 36 -7.56 -6.59 5.68
N ALA A 37 -6.76 -7.56 5.22
CA ALA A 37 -6.00 -8.44 6.10
C ALA A 37 -4.83 -7.74 6.81
N ARG A 38 -4.31 -6.60 6.31
CA ARG A 38 -3.32 -5.80 7.05
C ARG A 38 -3.93 -5.13 8.26
N ALA A 39 -5.11 -4.52 8.11
CA ALA A 39 -5.80 -3.87 9.20
C ALA A 39 -6.18 -4.86 10.31
N ARG A 40 -6.64 -6.07 9.95
CA ARG A 40 -6.92 -7.13 10.93
C ARG A 40 -5.70 -7.52 11.74
N ARG A 41 -4.56 -7.73 11.09
CA ARG A 41 -3.29 -8.02 11.78
C ARG A 41 -2.83 -6.89 12.68
N ALA A 42 -2.96 -5.64 12.22
CA ALA A 42 -2.58 -4.47 13.03
C ALA A 42 -3.46 -4.33 14.28
N LEU A 43 -4.76 -4.67 14.18
CA LEU A 43 -5.66 -4.71 15.34
C LEU A 43 -5.32 -5.86 16.30
N GLU A 44 -5.00 -7.05 15.79
CA GLU A 44 -4.55 -8.20 16.59
C GLU A 44 -3.26 -7.87 17.36
N GLU A 45 -2.26 -7.26 16.72
CA GLU A 45 -1.02 -6.81 17.36
C GLU A 45 -1.27 -5.80 18.48
N LEU A 46 -2.27 -4.93 18.30
CA LEU A 46 -2.65 -3.93 19.28
C LEU A 46 -3.31 -4.57 20.52
N GLU A 47 -4.20 -5.53 20.30
CA GLU A 47 -4.87 -6.25 21.38
C GLU A 47 -3.86 -7.08 22.20
N GLU A 48 -2.91 -7.74 21.54
CA GLU A 48 -1.82 -8.42 22.23
C GLU A 48 -0.93 -7.46 23.03
N ALA A 49 -0.65 -6.26 22.52
CA ALA A 49 0.11 -5.24 23.24
C ALA A 49 -0.62 -4.75 24.50
N ARG A 50 -1.96 -4.63 24.44
CA ARG A 50 -2.80 -4.32 25.60
C ARG A 50 -2.77 -5.45 26.62
N GLU A 51 -2.87 -6.70 26.18
CA GLU A 51 -2.80 -7.88 27.06
C GLU A 51 -1.44 -7.99 27.78
N ARG A 52 -0.35 -7.59 27.11
CA ARG A 52 0.98 -7.49 27.72
C ARG A 52 1.15 -6.28 28.64
N GLY A 53 0.17 -5.36 28.67
CA GLY A 53 0.23 -4.11 29.44
C GLY A 53 1.24 -3.11 28.89
N GLU A 54 1.63 -3.23 27.61
CA GLU A 54 2.58 -2.35 26.93
C GLU A 54 1.94 -1.02 26.49
N ILE A 55 0.61 -1.01 26.34
CA ILE A 55 -0.19 0.16 25.99
C ILE A 55 -1.37 0.32 26.96
N THR A 56 -1.72 1.56 27.24
CA THR A 56 -2.90 1.93 28.03
C THR A 56 -4.17 1.97 27.16
N GLU A 57 -5.33 1.94 27.79
CA GLU A 57 -6.65 1.95 27.11
C GLU A 57 -6.85 3.20 26.23
N GLU A 58 -6.31 4.35 26.64
CA GLU A 58 -6.35 5.60 25.86
C GLU A 58 -5.44 5.52 24.62
N GLU A 59 -4.25 4.91 24.74
CA GLU A 59 -3.32 4.69 23.63
C GLU A 59 -3.88 3.66 22.63
N GLU A 60 -4.58 2.64 23.14
CA GLU A 60 -5.26 1.62 22.34
C GLU A 60 -6.33 2.25 21.44
N MET A 61 -7.22 3.08 22.02
CA MET A 61 -8.27 3.76 21.26
C MET A 61 -7.72 4.69 20.18
N GLN A 62 -6.65 5.45 20.49
CA GLN A 62 -6.03 6.35 19.50
C GLN A 62 -5.43 5.57 18.33
N ALA A 63 -4.77 4.45 18.60
CA ALA A 63 -4.18 3.64 17.54
C ALA A 63 -5.24 2.88 16.72
N GLN A 64 -6.31 2.38 17.34
CA GLN A 64 -7.46 1.81 16.61
C GLN A 64 -8.11 2.84 15.67
N GLN A 65 -8.32 4.07 16.15
CA GLN A 65 -8.87 5.16 15.33
C GLN A 65 -7.95 5.49 14.16
N ALA A 66 -6.64 5.55 14.38
CA ALA A 66 -5.66 5.79 13.31
C ALA A 66 -5.69 4.69 12.22
N ILE A 67 -5.88 3.43 12.60
CA ILE A 67 -6.01 2.30 11.65
C ILE A 67 -7.31 2.44 10.83
N LEU A 68 -8.43 2.80 11.47
CA LEU A 68 -9.72 3.02 10.81
C LEU A 68 -9.68 4.22 9.85
N ASP A 69 -9.03 5.31 10.26
CA ASP A 69 -8.81 6.50 9.44
C ASP A 69 -7.93 6.19 8.22
N GLN A 70 -6.96 5.28 8.34
CA GLN A 70 -6.13 4.87 7.21
C GLN A 70 -6.90 4.01 6.18
N MET A 71 -7.85 3.19 6.65
CA MET A 71 -8.73 2.40 5.77
C MET A 71 -9.80 3.25 5.06
N THR A 72 -10.27 4.33 5.70
CA THR A 72 -11.33 5.20 5.17
C THR A 72 -10.77 6.43 4.43
N GLY A 73 -9.57 6.88 4.80
CA GLY A 73 -8.90 8.09 4.34
C GLY A 73 -8.19 8.03 3.00
N GLY A 74 -8.23 6.88 2.30
CA GLY A 74 -7.91 6.83 0.86
C GLY A 74 -8.93 7.60 -0.02
N GLY A 75 -10.06 8.05 0.54
CA GLY A 75 -11.10 8.77 -0.19
C GLY A 75 -11.93 9.74 0.65
N GLY A 76 -11.32 10.43 1.61
CA GLY A 76 -12.10 11.22 2.57
C GLY A 76 -11.35 12.37 3.25
N ALA A 77 -10.49 13.08 2.53
CA ALA A 77 -10.20 14.46 2.92
C ALA A 77 -11.41 15.32 2.55
N ILE A 78 -12.21 15.74 3.54
CA ILE A 78 -13.05 16.94 3.42
C ILE A 78 -12.90 17.76 4.72
N PRO A 79 -12.66 19.08 4.59
CA PRO A 79 -12.37 20.02 5.68
C PRO A 79 -13.48 20.21 6.71
#